data_AF-A0A285VHE7-F1
#
_entry.id   AF-A0A285VHE7-F1
#
_cell.length_a   1.000
_cell.length_b   1.000
_cell.length_c   1.000
_cell.angle_alpha   90.00
_cell.angle_beta   90.00
_cell.angle_gamma   90.00
#
_symmetry.space_group_name_H-M   'P 1'
#
loop_
_entity.id
_entity.type
_entity.pdbx_description
1 polymer ?
#
loop_
_entity_poly.entity_id
_entity_poly.type
_entity_poly.pdbx_seq_one_letter_code
_entity_poly.pdbx_strand_id
1 'polypeptide(L)' 'MKRRVTSSRTLRAAGSVMDVWPVENYAQYMPKGSDQERIAQHWTTVGSHLRSALSQYAFNHTAKR' A
#
# COMPACT_ATOMS: atom_id res chain seq x y z
N MET A 1 37.03 7.68 34.61
CA MET A 1 35.56 7.83 34.41
C MET A 1 35.13 7.01 33.19
N LYS A 2 34.34 5.95 33.36
CA LYS A 2 33.82 5.14 32.24
C LYS A 2 32.54 5.82 31.71
N ARG A 3 32.61 6.46 30.53
CA ARG A 3 31.42 7.04 29.87
C ARG A 3 30.47 5.90 29.49
N ARG A 4 29.30 5.85 30.12
CA ARG A 4 28.21 4.94 29.76
C ARG A 4 27.67 5.38 28.39
N VAL A 5 28.08 4.70 27.33
CA VAL A 5 27.51 4.86 25.98
C VAL A 5 26.18 4.12 25.94
N THR A 6 25.21 4.60 26.71
CA THR A 6 23.87 4.01 26.77
C THR A 6 22.84 5.03 26.33
N SER A 7 22.97 5.61 25.13
CA SER A 7 21.90 6.47 24.59
C SER A 7 22.09 6.81 23.10
N SER A 8 22.10 5.83 22.22
CA SER A 8 22.00 6.13 20.77
C SER A 8 21.16 5.10 20.03
N ARG A 9 21.26 3.81 20.41
CA ARG A 9 20.45 2.74 19.82
C ARG A 9 18.98 2.84 20.20
N THR A 10 18.67 3.07 21.47
CA THR A 10 17.28 3.25 21.97
C THR A 10 16.61 4.50 21.39
N LEU A 11 17.37 5.60 21.24
CA LEU A 11 16.87 6.83 20.59
C LEU A 11 16.58 6.63 19.10
N ARG A 12 17.43 5.90 18.36
CA ARG A 12 17.15 5.58 16.94
C ARG A 12 15.98 4.62 16.78
N ALA A 13 15.84 3.64 17.68
CA ALA A 13 14.69 2.73 17.67
C ALA A 13 13.38 3.47 17.95
N ALA A 14 13.39 4.46 18.85
CA ALA A 14 12.22 5.30 19.11
C ALA A 14 11.80 6.11 17.87
N GLY A 15 12.74 6.68 17.11
CA GLY A 15 12.44 7.35 15.84
C GLY A 15 11.80 6.42 14.80
N SER A 16 12.33 5.19 14.68
CA SER A 16 11.75 4.16 13.81
C SER A 16 10.34 3.71 14.23
N VAL A 17 10.06 3.64 15.54
CA VAL A 17 8.72 3.31 16.03
C VAL A 17 7.74 4.46 15.78
N MET A 18 8.20 5.72 15.83
CA MET A 18 7.37 6.88 15.48
C MET A 18 7.08 6.97 13.97
N ASP A 19 7.99 6.55 13.09
CA ASP A 19 7.70 6.39 11.64
C ASP A 19 6.62 5.32 11.38
N VAL A 20 6.52 4.31 12.24
CA VAL A 20 5.49 3.26 12.21
C VAL A 20 4.25 3.65 13.01
N TRP A 21 4.28 4.75 13.75
CA TRP A 21 3.12 5.26 14.47
C TRP A 21 2.46 6.33 13.61
N PRO A 22 1.51 5.94 12.76
CA PRO A 22 0.87 6.93 11.91
C PRO A 22 0.20 7.97 12.80
N VAL A 23 0.49 9.23 12.51
CA VAL A 23 -0.08 10.40 13.19
C VAL A 23 -1.62 10.37 13.14
N GLU A 24 -2.18 9.61 12.20
CA GLU A 24 -3.61 9.42 12.01
C GLU A 24 -4.01 7.94 11.99
N ASN A 25 -5.24 7.68 12.42
CA ASN A 25 -5.81 6.34 12.35
C ASN A 25 -6.13 5.98 10.88
N TYR A 26 -5.19 5.33 10.18
CA TYR A 26 -5.38 4.84 8.80
C TYR A 26 -6.55 3.86 8.64
N ALA A 27 -7.11 3.32 9.73
CA ALA A 27 -8.32 2.50 9.65
C ALA A 27 -9.50 3.27 9.03
N GLN A 28 -9.50 4.61 9.08
CA GLN A 28 -10.53 5.43 8.43
C GLN A 28 -10.49 5.35 6.89
N TYR A 29 -9.33 5.04 6.32
CA TYR A 29 -9.13 4.89 4.87
C TYR A 29 -9.07 3.42 4.44
N MET A 30 -8.98 2.48 5.39
CA MET A 30 -9.01 1.06 5.04
C MET A 30 -10.39 0.69 4.49
N PRO A 31 -10.44 -0.07 3.37
CA PRO A 31 -11.69 -0.61 2.86
C PRO A 31 -12.37 -1.45 3.94
N LYS A 32 -13.69 -1.39 4.04
CA LYS A 32 -14.45 -2.23 4.98
C LYS A 32 -14.38 -3.70 4.55
N GLY A 33 -14.54 -4.61 5.51
CA GLY A 33 -14.51 -6.05 5.27
C GLY A 33 -13.26 -6.74 5.83
N SER A 34 -13.26 -8.06 5.75
CA SER A 34 -12.14 -8.93 6.12
C SER A 34 -10.97 -8.76 5.15
N ASP A 35 -9.77 -9.15 5.58
CA ASP A 35 -8.58 -9.06 4.72
C ASP A 35 -8.71 -9.92 3.45
N GLN A 36 -9.39 -11.05 3.53
CA GLN A 36 -9.68 -11.91 2.38
C GLN A 36 -10.60 -11.22 1.37
N GLU A 37 -11.65 -10.55 1.83
CA GLU A 37 -12.56 -9.79 0.97
C GLU A 37 -11.85 -8.63 0.29
N ARG A 38 -10.97 -7.92 1.02
CA ARG A 38 -10.17 -6.82 0.46
C ARG A 38 -9.25 -7.29 -0.66
N ILE A 39 -8.56 -8.41 -0.44
CA ILE A 39 -7.67 -9.01 -1.44
C ILE A 39 -8.47 -9.45 -2.67
N ALA A 40 -9.61 -10.12 -2.46
CA ALA A 40 -10.48 -10.58 -3.54
C ALA A 40 -11.01 -9.41 -4.39
N GLN A 41 -11.48 -8.33 -3.74
CA GLN A 41 -11.95 -7.12 -4.40
C GLN A 41 -10.82 -6.45 -5.20
N HIS A 42 -9.62 -6.35 -4.62
CA HIS A 42 -8.48 -5.75 -5.30
C HIS A 42 -8.16 -6.46 -6.62
N TRP A 43 -8.01 -7.79 -6.58
CA TRP A 43 -7.71 -8.59 -7.77
C TRP A 43 -8.82 -8.54 -8.81
N THR A 44 -10.08 -8.52 -8.37
CA THR A 44 -11.23 -8.37 -9.26
C THR A 44 -11.19 -7.03 -10.02
N THR A 45 -10.92 -5.95 -9.30
CA THR A 45 -10.79 -4.61 -9.89
C THR A 45 -9.63 -4.54 -10.89
N VAL A 46 -8.44 -5.06 -10.52
CA VAL A 46 -7.28 -5.13 -11.42
C VAL A 46 -7.60 -5.90 -12.70
N GLY A 47 -8.24 -7.07 -12.59
CA GLY A 47 -8.66 -7.86 -13.74
C GLY A 47 -9.61 -7.11 -14.67
N SER A 48 -10.56 -6.36 -14.11
CA SER A 48 -11.49 -5.51 -14.89
C SER A 48 -10.77 -4.41 -15.67
N HIS A 49 -9.81 -3.74 -15.03
CA HIS A 49 -8.99 -2.71 -15.70
C HIS A 49 -8.15 -3.29 -16.82
N LEU A 50 -7.49 -4.43 -16.60
CA LEU A 50 -6.70 -5.12 -17.63
C LEU A 50 -7.56 -5.50 -18.83
N ARG A 51 -8.74 -6.09 -18.58
CA ARG A 51 -9.70 -6.42 -19.64
C ARG A 51 -10.11 -5.18 -20.44
N SER A 52 -10.41 -4.08 -19.75
CA SER A 52 -10.81 -2.83 -20.39
C SER A 52 -9.68 -2.24 -21.24
N ALA A 53 -8.45 -2.25 -20.73
CA ALA A 53 -7.27 -1.79 -21.47
C ALA A 53 -7.01 -2.64 -22.72
N LEU A 54 -7.14 -3.96 -22.62
CA LEU A 54 -7.03 -4.88 -23.76
C LEU A 54 -8.09 -4.60 -24.82
N SER A 55 -9.35 -4.43 -24.41
CA SER A 55 -10.44 -4.09 -25.34
C SER A 55 -10.21 -2.75 -26.04
N GLN A 56 -9.77 -1.73 -25.30
CA GLN A 56 -9.44 -0.42 -25.89
C GLN A 56 -8.26 -0.50 -26.86
N TYR A 57 -7.23 -1.25 -26.50
CA TYR A 57 -6.09 -1.51 -27.38
C TYR A 57 -6.55 -2.17 -28.67
N ALA A 58 -7.33 -3.25 -28.58
CA ALA A 58 -7.86 -3.97 -29.72
C ALA A 58 -8.69 -3.06 -30.64
N PHE A 59 -9.61 -2.27 -30.08
CA PHE A 59 -10.41 -1.31 -30.83
C PHE A 59 -9.56 -0.26 -31.55
N ASN A 60 -8.60 0.35 -30.86
CA ASN A 60 -7.74 1.37 -31.45
C ASN A 60 -6.82 0.81 -32.55
N HIS A 61 -6.44 -0.47 -32.44
CA HIS A 61 -5.56 -1.12 -33.40
C HIS A 61 -6.30 -1.65 -34.64
N THR A 62 -7.61 -1.92 -34.54
CA THR A 62 -8.46 -2.25 -35.69
C THR A 62 -9.01 -1.00 -36.37
N ALA A 63 -9.33 0.07 -35.63
CA ALA A 63 -9.83 1.33 -36.19
C ALA A 63 -8.77 2.16 -36.94
N LYS A 64 -7.48 1.87 -36.76
CA LYS A 64 -6.37 2.50 -37.49
C LYS A 64 -5.94 1.76 -38.76
N ARG A 65 -6.58 0.65 -39.11
CA ARG A 65 -6.38 -0.10 -40.36
C ARG A 65 -7.46 0.25 -41.36
#